data_AF-A0A2A2HB23-F1
#
_entry.id   AF-A0A2A2HB23-F1
#
_cell.length_a   1.000
_cell.length_b   1.000
_cell.length_c   1.000
_cell.angle_alpha   90.00
_cell.angle_beta   90.00
_cell.angle_gamma   90.00
#
_symmetry.space_group_name_H-M   'P 1'
#
loop_
_entity.id
_entity.type
_entity.pdbx_description
1 polymer ?
#
loop_
_entity_poly.entity_id
_entity_poly.type
_entity_poly.pdbx_seq_one_letter_code
_entity_poly.pdbx_strand_id
1 'polypeptide(L)'
;MKWYAIFIIIILIGVGFLFVSTEESSDIEPLGRLAFVKIANPDMYPNHVHANLLAQYAEERGSKTAIVLHYAGSSNYRNFMNGNVYIIEMAFMDTAGAQVNIDWGQVLDYGLNGVPDDKWNYKVDGEIYDNFDDAWARVLEMAKEHGQEGPIPVVWHGTVRQGSIFINPGCGFPLYYQVCCKEFGHLGGILHAATGSLFPYFNNPYRAYEIEHAPELQYYYTHNMLNYE
;
A
#
# COMPACT_ATOMS: atom_id res chain seq x y z
N MET A 1 -7.14 -4.74 -40.45
CA MET A 1 -7.24 -4.20 -39.07
C MET A 1 -7.03 -2.70 -39.14
N LYS A 2 -7.86 -1.89 -38.48
CA LYS A 2 -7.69 -0.44 -38.49
C LYS A 2 -6.40 -0.09 -37.73
N TRP A 3 -5.65 0.92 -38.18
CA TRP A 3 -4.33 1.27 -37.66
C TRP A 3 -4.29 1.50 -36.13
N TYR A 4 -5.39 1.99 -35.54
CA TYR A 4 -5.54 2.12 -34.10
C TYR A 4 -5.54 0.76 -33.36
N ALA A 5 -5.98 -0.33 -33.97
CA ALA A 5 -5.96 -1.65 -33.34
C ALA A 5 -4.52 -2.19 -33.26
N ILE A 6 -3.71 -1.93 -34.29
CA ILE A 6 -2.28 -2.26 -34.28
C ILE A 6 -1.55 -1.43 -33.22
N PHE A 7 -1.87 -0.14 -33.13
CA PHE A 7 -1.32 0.76 -32.12
C PHE A 7 -1.67 0.33 -30.69
N ILE A 8 -2.93 -0.05 -30.43
CA ILE A 8 -3.36 -0.59 -29.12
C ILE A 8 -2.63 -1.88 -28.80
N ILE A 9 -2.47 -2.80 -29.75
CA ILE A 9 -1.73 -4.05 -29.53
C ILE A 9 -0.26 -3.77 -29.19
N ILE A 10 0.39 -2.82 -29.87
CA ILE A 10 1.77 -2.43 -29.56
C ILE A 10 1.88 -1.84 -28.15
N ILE A 11 0.93 -1.00 -27.74
CA ILE A 11 0.88 -0.47 -26.37
C ILE A 11 0.70 -1.61 -25.37
N LEU A 12 -0.25 -2.52 -25.60
CA LEU A 12 -0.50 -3.65 -24.69
C LEU A 12 0.72 -4.57 -24.58
N ILE A 13 1.41 -4.85 -25.69
CA ILE A 13 2.66 -5.62 -25.69
C ILE A 13 3.76 -4.86 -24.95
N GLY A 14 3.89 -3.55 -25.16
CA GLY A 14 4.87 -2.71 -24.47
C GLY A 14 4.64 -2.67 -22.96
N VAL A 15 3.38 -2.49 -22.53
CA VAL A 15 2.99 -2.52 -21.12
C VAL A 15 3.21 -3.90 -20.53
N GLY A 16 2.82 -4.97 -21.24
CA GLY A 16 3.03 -6.34 -20.79
C GLY A 16 4.51 -6.71 -20.67
N PHE A 17 5.34 -6.29 -21.63
CA PHE A 17 6.79 -6.51 -21.57
C PHE A 17 7.44 -5.74 -20.42
N LEU A 18 7.05 -4.48 -20.21
CA LEU A 18 7.50 -3.68 -19.07
C LEU A 18 7.15 -4.38 -17.76
N PHE A 19 5.90 -4.81 -17.60
CA PHE A 19 5.42 -5.49 -16.39
C PHE A 19 6.24 -6.76 -16.08
N VAL A 20 6.45 -7.62 -17.07
CA VAL A 20 7.25 -8.85 -16.89
C VAL A 20 8.71 -8.53 -16.60
N SER A 21 9.28 -7.51 -17.25
CA SER A 21 10.68 -7.12 -17.05
C SER A 21 10.96 -6.50 -15.68
N THR A 22 9.96 -5.91 -15.02
CA THR A 22 10.10 -5.31 -13.70
C THR A 22 10.00 -6.33 -12.56
N GLU A 23 9.22 -7.41 -12.73
CA GLU A 23 8.97 -8.37 -11.64
C GLU A 23 10.12 -9.36 -11.38
N GLU A 24 10.99 -9.67 -12.35
CA GLU A 24 12.04 -10.69 -12.17
C GLU A 24 13.23 -10.27 -11.28
N SER A 25 13.27 -9.02 -10.78
CA SER A 25 14.47 -8.48 -10.09
C SER A 25 14.24 -7.81 -8.74
N SER A 26 13.00 -7.73 -8.24
CA SER A 26 12.69 -7.05 -6.97
C SER A 26 12.48 -8.03 -5.81
N ASP A 27 12.86 -7.58 -4.61
CA ASP A 27 12.60 -8.27 -3.34
C ASP A 27 11.12 -8.18 -2.92
N ILE A 28 10.28 -7.47 -3.68
CA ILE A 28 8.87 -7.26 -3.38
C ILE A 28 7.92 -7.60 -4.54
N GLU A 29 6.68 -7.92 -4.19
CA GLU A 29 5.54 -8.08 -5.10
C GLU A 29 4.47 -7.01 -4.76
N PRO A 30 4.38 -5.90 -5.52
CA PRO A 30 3.41 -4.85 -5.24
C PRO A 30 2.00 -5.27 -5.66
N LEU A 31 1.15 -5.55 -4.66
CA LEU A 31 -0.22 -6.00 -4.89
C LEU A 31 -1.17 -4.84 -5.13
N GLY A 32 -1.12 -3.85 -4.25
CA GLY A 32 -1.95 -2.66 -4.36
C GLY A 32 -2.69 -2.27 -3.09
N ARG A 33 -3.92 -1.79 -3.27
CA ARG A 33 -4.78 -1.35 -2.17
C ARG A 33 -5.32 -2.55 -1.40
N LEU A 34 -5.16 -2.55 -0.08
CA LEU A 34 -5.71 -3.60 0.78
C LEU A 34 -7.24 -3.50 0.91
N ALA A 35 -7.75 -2.33 1.34
CA ALA A 35 -9.16 -2.11 1.65
C ALA A 35 -9.63 -0.69 1.30
N PHE A 36 -10.95 -0.48 1.19
CA PHE A 36 -11.56 0.81 0.87
C PHE A 36 -11.81 1.68 2.11
N VAL A 37 -12.29 1.07 3.20
CA VAL A 37 -12.67 1.73 4.45
C VAL A 37 -12.33 0.84 5.63
N LYS A 38 -12.14 1.41 6.82
CA LYS A 38 -11.95 0.63 8.04
C LYS A 38 -13.27 -0.02 8.46
N ILE A 39 -13.20 -1.28 8.87
CA ILE A 39 -14.30 -1.99 9.54
C ILE A 39 -14.02 -2.30 11.01
N ALA A 40 -12.78 -2.06 11.45
CA ALA A 40 -12.30 -2.17 12.81
C ALA A 40 -11.22 -1.11 13.06
N ASN A 41 -10.96 -0.74 14.31
CA ASN A 41 -9.85 0.12 14.66
C ASN A 41 -9.17 -0.34 15.97
N PRO A 42 -7.85 -0.65 15.96
CA PRO A 42 -6.98 -0.73 14.78
C PRO A 42 -7.47 -1.83 13.83
N ASP A 43 -7.26 -1.71 12.52
CA ASP A 43 -7.62 -2.76 11.54
C ASP A 43 -6.42 -3.61 11.10
N MET A 44 -5.22 -3.05 11.19
CA MET A 44 -3.96 -3.79 11.16
C MET A 44 -3.58 -4.19 12.59
N TYR A 45 -4.15 -5.29 13.05
CA TYR A 45 -3.88 -5.88 14.37
C TYR A 45 -4.10 -7.39 14.30
N PRO A 46 -3.44 -8.23 15.12
CA PRO A 46 -3.61 -9.67 15.07
C PRO A 46 -5.07 -10.11 15.08
N ASN A 47 -5.43 -10.99 14.14
CA ASN A 47 -6.76 -11.57 13.93
C ASN A 47 -7.84 -10.61 13.43
N HIS A 48 -7.51 -9.35 13.14
CA HIS A 48 -8.46 -8.42 12.55
C HIS A 48 -8.63 -8.67 11.06
N VAL A 49 -9.77 -8.25 10.51
CA VAL A 49 -10.18 -8.65 9.16
C VAL A 49 -9.19 -8.23 8.08
N HIS A 50 -8.68 -7.00 8.11
CA HIS A 50 -7.70 -6.54 7.11
C HIS A 50 -6.31 -7.18 7.31
N ALA A 51 -5.91 -7.42 8.55
CA ALA A 51 -4.69 -8.16 8.85
C ALA A 51 -4.75 -9.61 8.35
N ASN A 52 -5.90 -10.28 8.54
CA ASN A 52 -6.15 -11.63 8.01
C ASN A 52 -6.16 -11.64 6.48
N LEU A 53 -6.75 -10.63 5.85
CA LEU A 53 -6.74 -10.50 4.40
C LEU A 53 -5.31 -10.37 3.85
N LEU A 54 -4.47 -9.53 4.48
CA LEU A 54 -3.07 -9.39 4.07
C LEU A 54 -2.26 -10.68 4.30
N ALA A 55 -2.47 -11.35 5.45
CA ALA A 55 -1.85 -12.63 5.73
C ALA A 55 -2.26 -13.68 4.68
N GLN A 56 -3.53 -13.73 4.30
CA GLN A 56 -4.01 -14.63 3.24
C GLN A 56 -3.30 -14.35 1.91
N TYR A 57 -3.15 -13.09 1.50
CA TYR A 57 -2.43 -12.76 0.27
C TYR A 57 -0.98 -13.25 0.28
N ALA A 58 -0.32 -13.21 1.44
CA ALA A 58 1.02 -13.74 1.60
C ALA A 58 1.07 -15.27 1.54
N GLU A 59 0.14 -15.95 2.22
CA GLU A 59 0.06 -17.41 2.20
C GLU A 59 -0.21 -17.96 0.78
N GLU A 60 -1.10 -17.30 0.01
CA GLU A 60 -1.38 -17.65 -1.39
C GLU A 60 -0.15 -17.55 -2.29
N ARG A 61 0.84 -16.74 -1.91
CA ARG A 61 2.12 -16.53 -2.60
C ARG A 61 3.27 -17.34 -2.01
N GLY A 62 3.02 -18.12 -0.96
CA GLY A 62 4.06 -18.84 -0.23
C GLY A 62 5.00 -17.92 0.57
N SER A 63 4.62 -16.66 0.78
CA SER A 63 5.42 -15.68 1.52
C SER A 63 5.25 -15.86 3.03
N LYS A 64 6.36 -15.70 3.77
CA LYS A 64 6.36 -15.71 5.25
C LYS A 64 6.06 -14.35 5.85
N THR A 65 6.18 -13.30 5.05
CA THR A 65 6.01 -11.93 5.49
C THR A 65 5.09 -11.17 4.53
N ALA A 66 4.54 -10.06 5.00
CA ALA A 66 3.80 -9.12 4.16
C ALA A 66 4.04 -7.70 4.67
N ILE A 67 4.06 -6.72 3.76
CA ILE A 67 4.27 -5.32 4.12
C ILE A 67 2.98 -4.53 3.89
N VAL A 68 2.60 -3.72 4.86
CA VAL A 68 1.55 -2.71 4.71
C VAL A 68 2.12 -1.31 4.92
N LEU A 69 1.82 -0.43 3.96
CA LEU A 69 2.29 0.94 3.92
C LEU A 69 1.20 1.90 4.38
N HIS A 70 1.57 2.84 5.24
CA HIS A 70 0.66 3.75 5.93
C HIS A 70 1.06 5.22 5.79
N TYR A 71 0.06 6.09 5.95
CA TYR A 71 0.29 7.44 6.44
C TYR A 71 0.32 7.42 7.97
N ALA A 72 1.35 8.00 8.57
CA ALA A 72 1.52 8.00 10.01
C ALA A 72 0.49 8.88 10.72
N GLY A 73 -0.21 8.28 11.68
CA GLY A 73 -1.03 8.92 12.71
C GLY A 73 -0.39 8.71 14.08
N SER A 74 -1.22 8.61 15.11
CA SER A 74 -0.77 8.46 16.50
C SER A 74 -0.31 7.06 16.89
N SER A 75 -0.40 6.06 15.99
CA SER A 75 0.05 4.69 16.26
C SER A 75 1.58 4.56 16.24
N ASN A 76 2.06 3.49 16.86
CA ASN A 76 3.46 3.08 16.80
C ASN A 76 3.77 2.17 15.61
N TYR A 77 2.76 1.68 14.86
CA TYR A 77 2.96 0.84 13.67
C TYR A 77 3.86 -0.37 13.99
N ARG A 78 3.46 -1.09 15.05
CA ARG A 78 4.20 -2.26 15.52
C ARG A 78 3.97 -3.41 14.59
N ASN A 79 5.03 -4.11 14.26
CA ASN A 79 4.93 -5.33 13.47
C ASN A 79 4.36 -6.46 14.33
N PHE A 80 3.73 -7.45 13.69
CA PHE A 80 3.10 -8.53 14.44
C PHE A 80 2.96 -9.82 13.62
N MET A 81 2.89 -10.94 14.34
CA MET A 81 2.50 -12.22 13.75
C MET A 81 0.99 -12.29 13.59
N ASN A 82 0.52 -12.64 12.40
CA ASN A 82 -0.87 -12.95 12.11
C ASN A 82 -0.96 -14.38 11.56
N GLY A 83 -1.23 -15.33 12.45
CA GLY A 83 -1.07 -16.75 12.13
C GLY A 83 0.40 -17.08 11.84
N ASN A 84 0.69 -17.56 10.63
CA ASN A 84 2.04 -17.92 10.20
C ASN A 84 2.77 -16.82 9.42
N VAL A 85 2.13 -15.67 9.21
CA VAL A 85 2.69 -14.55 8.44
C VAL A 85 3.10 -13.43 9.38
N TYR A 86 4.31 -12.92 9.20
CA TYR A 86 4.77 -11.72 9.89
C TYR A 86 4.37 -10.47 9.09
N ILE A 87 3.53 -9.63 9.68
CA ILE A 87 3.07 -8.38 9.07
C ILE A 87 4.00 -7.26 9.50
N ILE A 88 4.60 -6.59 8.51
CA ILE A 88 5.51 -5.46 8.68
C ILE A 88 4.74 -4.18 8.33
N GLU A 89 4.64 -3.27 9.29
CA GLU A 89 4.05 -1.95 9.08
C GLU A 89 5.15 -0.90 8.89
N MET A 90 5.05 -0.14 7.81
CA MET A 90 5.87 1.04 7.58
C MET A 90 4.97 2.24 7.29
N ALA A 91 5.24 3.36 7.94
CA ALA A 91 4.48 4.59 7.74
C ALA A 91 5.38 5.75 7.33
N PHE A 92 4.87 6.69 6.53
CA PHE A 92 5.53 7.96 6.29
C PHE A 92 4.84 9.11 7.05
N MET A 93 5.63 10.09 7.45
CA MET A 93 5.23 11.32 8.13
C MET A 93 5.66 12.50 7.26
N ASP A 94 4.72 13.35 6.87
CA ASP A 94 5.10 14.64 6.28
C ASP A 94 5.78 15.49 7.36
N THR A 95 6.97 16.02 7.05
CA THR A 95 7.70 16.91 7.96
C THR A 95 6.91 18.19 8.28
N ALA A 96 5.95 18.56 7.42
CA ALA A 96 5.00 19.64 7.65
C ALA A 96 3.78 19.26 8.53
N GLY A 97 3.72 18.02 9.03
CA GLY A 97 2.64 17.51 9.88
C GLY A 97 1.45 16.90 9.11
N ALA A 98 0.41 16.49 9.86
CA ALA A 98 -0.73 15.76 9.32
C ALA A 98 -1.54 16.58 8.29
N GLN A 99 -1.50 16.21 7.01
CA GLN A 99 -2.28 16.85 5.94
C GLN A 99 -3.46 15.96 5.55
N VAL A 100 -4.68 16.51 5.62
CA VAL A 100 -5.93 15.77 5.29
C VAL A 100 -6.48 16.09 3.90
N ASN A 101 -5.92 17.10 3.22
CA ASN A 101 -6.36 17.52 1.89
C ASN A 101 -5.42 16.94 0.83
N ILE A 102 -6.00 16.49 -0.29
CA ILE A 102 -5.24 16.03 -1.46
C ILE A 102 -4.82 17.26 -2.27
N ASP A 103 -3.52 17.51 -2.33
CA ASP A 103 -2.93 18.48 -3.27
C ASP A 103 -2.67 17.78 -4.61
N TRP A 104 -3.58 17.99 -5.57
CA TRP A 104 -3.46 17.41 -6.91
C TRP A 104 -2.24 17.91 -7.70
N GLY A 105 -1.73 19.10 -7.38
CA GLY A 105 -0.50 19.63 -7.98
C GLY A 105 0.72 18.86 -7.46
N GLN A 106 0.77 18.63 -6.15
CA GLN A 106 1.77 17.78 -5.52
C GLN A 106 1.71 16.34 -6.04
N VAL A 107 0.49 15.77 -6.21
CA VAL A 107 0.32 14.42 -6.76
C VAL A 107 0.90 14.31 -8.17
N LEU A 108 0.68 15.31 -9.03
CA LEU A 108 1.24 15.34 -10.38
C LEU A 108 2.76 15.51 -10.36
N ASP A 109 3.27 16.41 -9.52
CA ASP A 109 4.72 16.65 -9.39
C ASP A 109 5.43 15.38 -8.90
N TYR A 110 4.94 14.75 -7.83
CA TYR A 110 5.51 13.52 -7.30
C TYR A 110 5.34 12.35 -8.27
N GLY A 111 4.23 12.32 -9.02
CA GLY A 111 4.00 11.33 -10.07
C GLY A 111 4.98 11.43 -11.25
N LEU A 112 5.54 12.61 -11.52
CA LEU A 112 6.48 12.82 -12.62
C LEU A 112 7.93 12.77 -12.15
N ASN A 113 8.21 13.35 -10.98
CA ASN A 113 9.56 13.63 -10.51
C ASN A 113 9.96 12.79 -9.30
N GLY A 114 9.03 12.03 -8.72
CA GLY A 114 9.23 11.33 -7.45
C GLY A 114 9.05 12.24 -6.23
N VAL A 115 9.08 11.63 -5.06
CA VAL A 115 8.98 12.35 -3.78
C VAL A 115 10.37 12.88 -3.41
N PRO A 116 10.52 14.17 -3.05
CA PRO A 116 11.80 14.70 -2.57
C PRO A 116 12.28 13.99 -1.30
N ASP A 117 13.59 13.75 -1.21
CA ASP A 117 14.16 12.93 -0.12
C ASP A 117 13.99 13.55 1.28
N ASP A 118 13.89 14.88 1.39
CA ASP A 118 13.72 15.62 2.65
C ASP A 118 12.25 15.83 3.04
N LYS A 119 11.32 15.32 2.24
CA LYS A 119 9.90 15.59 2.40
C LYS A 119 9.28 14.80 3.56
N TRP A 120 9.76 13.58 3.79
CA TRP A 120 9.15 12.63 4.71
C TRP A 120 10.15 12.02 5.68
N ASN A 121 9.70 11.83 6.91
CA ASN A 121 10.29 10.87 7.84
C ASN A 121 9.50 9.56 7.77
N TYR A 122 10.14 8.46 8.15
CA TYR A 122 9.56 7.13 8.08
C TYR A 122 9.51 6.53 9.47
N LYS A 123 8.48 5.73 9.74
CA LYS A 123 8.30 5.04 11.00
C LYS A 123 8.13 3.55 10.76
N VAL A 124 8.94 2.76 11.45
CA VAL A 124 8.94 1.30 11.38
C VAL A 124 9.09 0.79 12.80
N ASP A 125 8.15 -0.03 13.27
CA ASP A 125 8.14 -0.58 14.64
C ASP A 125 8.32 0.44 15.78
N GLY A 126 7.82 1.66 15.58
CA GLY A 126 7.92 2.77 16.53
C GLY A 126 9.22 3.58 16.46
N GLU A 127 10.22 3.12 15.70
CA GLU A 127 11.45 3.87 15.41
C GLU A 127 11.22 4.85 14.27
N ILE A 128 11.88 6.02 14.32
CA ILE A 128 11.78 7.07 13.30
C ILE A 128 13.09 7.18 12.54
N TYR A 129 12.98 7.21 11.22
CA TYR A 129 14.07 7.33 10.26
C TYR A 129 13.88 8.61 9.45
N ASP A 130 14.95 9.35 9.23
CA ASP A 130 14.93 10.62 8.49
C ASP A 130 15.13 10.42 6.97
N ASN A 131 15.27 9.18 6.50
CA ASN A 131 15.37 8.84 5.08
C ASN A 131 14.73 7.49 4.76
N PHE A 132 14.35 7.32 3.49
CA PHE A 132 13.65 6.13 3.00
C PHE A 132 14.53 4.89 3.03
N ASP A 133 15.78 5.01 2.59
CA ASP A 133 16.66 3.87 2.34
C ASP A 133 16.97 3.11 3.63
N ASP A 134 17.23 3.81 4.75
CA ASP A 134 17.45 3.19 6.06
C ASP A 134 16.19 2.50 6.60
N ALA A 135 15.04 3.15 6.46
CA ALA A 135 13.76 2.59 6.89
C ALA A 135 13.38 1.34 6.08
N TRP A 136 13.60 1.38 4.76
CA TRP A 136 13.33 0.27 3.87
C TRP A 136 14.31 -0.88 4.10
N ALA A 137 15.59 -0.59 4.35
CA ALA A 137 16.57 -1.59 4.73
C ALA A 137 16.15 -2.32 6.01
N ARG A 138 15.63 -1.60 7.03
CA ARG A 138 15.10 -2.24 8.25
C ARG A 138 13.88 -3.12 7.97
N VAL A 139 12.97 -2.70 7.09
CA VAL A 139 11.82 -3.52 6.65
C VAL A 139 12.30 -4.83 6.02
N LEU A 140 13.25 -4.78 5.09
CA LEU A 140 13.79 -5.96 4.42
C LEU A 140 14.62 -6.85 5.36
N GLU A 141 15.34 -6.27 6.31
CA GLU A 141 16.05 -7.01 7.37
C GLU A 141 15.05 -7.81 8.22
N MET A 142 13.99 -7.17 8.72
CA MET A 142 12.96 -7.85 9.50
C MET A 142 12.26 -8.95 8.70
N ALA A 143 12.05 -8.76 7.40
CA ALA A 143 11.49 -9.80 6.55
C ALA A 143 12.40 -11.03 6.49
N LYS A 144 13.72 -10.82 6.32
CA LYS A 144 14.74 -11.88 6.32
C LYS A 144 14.84 -12.57 7.68
N GLU A 145 14.81 -11.83 8.78
CA GLU A 145 14.79 -12.36 10.16
C GLU A 145 13.60 -13.32 10.38
N HIS A 146 12.48 -13.09 9.69
CA HIS A 146 11.26 -13.92 9.77
C HIS A 146 11.17 -14.99 8.67
N GLY A 147 12.30 -15.32 8.03
CA GLY A 147 12.40 -16.44 7.10
C GLY A 147 11.74 -16.19 5.75
N GLN A 148 11.67 -14.92 5.31
CA GLN A 148 11.22 -14.62 3.97
C GLN A 148 12.14 -15.25 2.91
N GLU A 149 11.52 -15.95 1.97
CA GLU A 149 12.15 -16.47 0.75
C GLU A 149 11.36 -15.98 -0.46
N GLY A 150 12.01 -15.30 -1.40
CA GLY A 150 11.35 -14.71 -2.57
C GLY A 150 10.61 -13.39 -2.28
N PRO A 151 9.84 -12.87 -3.26
CA PRO A 151 9.22 -11.55 -3.18
C PRO A 151 8.24 -11.39 -2.03
N ILE A 152 8.29 -10.25 -1.34
CA ILE A 152 7.38 -9.91 -0.24
C ILE A 152 6.14 -9.22 -0.81
N PRO A 153 4.91 -9.70 -0.57
CA PRO A 153 3.70 -8.99 -0.93
C PRO A 153 3.62 -7.64 -0.22
N VAL A 154 3.46 -6.56 -0.99
CA VAL A 154 3.35 -5.19 -0.49
C VAL A 154 1.98 -4.61 -0.84
N VAL A 155 1.29 -4.06 0.16
CA VAL A 155 0.05 -3.30 -0.03
C VAL A 155 0.19 -1.90 0.56
N TRP A 156 -0.60 -0.95 0.07
CA TRP A 156 -0.94 0.20 0.90
C TRP A 156 -2.25 -0.04 1.63
N HIS A 157 -2.34 0.53 2.82
CA HIS A 157 -3.48 0.34 3.72
C HIS A 157 -4.82 0.71 3.07
N GLY A 158 -4.88 1.84 2.37
CA GLY A 158 -5.96 2.16 1.44
C GLY A 158 -7.27 2.62 2.07
N THR A 159 -7.44 2.52 3.38
CA THR A 159 -8.68 2.94 4.01
C THR A 159 -8.85 4.47 3.92
N VAL A 160 -10.05 4.90 3.55
CA VAL A 160 -10.42 6.31 3.43
C VAL A 160 -11.27 6.70 4.63
N ARG A 161 -10.78 7.65 5.43
CA ARG A 161 -11.47 8.13 6.64
C ARG A 161 -12.71 8.97 6.32
N GLN A 162 -12.68 9.74 5.24
CA GLN A 162 -13.77 10.62 4.81
C GLN A 162 -13.67 10.88 3.30
N GLY A 163 -14.83 11.00 2.65
CA GLY A 163 -14.93 11.37 1.24
C GLY A 163 -15.04 10.16 0.31
N SER A 164 -14.89 10.40 -0.99
CA SER A 164 -15.08 9.36 -2.01
C SER A 164 -13.98 8.31 -1.94
N ILE A 165 -14.37 7.05 -1.68
CA ILE A 165 -13.47 5.89 -1.70
C ILE A 165 -12.92 5.56 -3.10
N PHE A 166 -13.54 6.10 -4.15
CA PHE A 166 -13.16 5.90 -5.55
C PHE A 166 -12.12 6.91 -6.04
N ILE A 167 -12.13 8.12 -5.49
CA ILE A 167 -11.21 9.21 -5.87
C ILE A 167 -10.05 9.30 -4.89
N ASN A 168 -10.31 9.11 -3.60
CA ASN A 168 -9.27 9.10 -2.58
C ASN A 168 -8.62 7.70 -2.56
N PRO A 169 -7.32 7.58 -2.87
CA PRO A 169 -6.63 6.30 -2.87
C PRO A 169 -6.44 5.73 -1.46
N GLY A 170 -6.65 6.55 -0.43
CA GLY A 170 -6.59 6.17 0.97
C GLY A 170 -5.19 6.25 1.59
N CYS A 171 -5.13 5.85 2.87
CA CYS A 171 -3.94 5.89 3.69
C CYS A 171 -2.77 5.09 3.07
N GLY A 172 -1.57 5.65 3.04
CA GLY A 172 -0.35 4.95 2.61
C GLY A 172 -0.07 4.89 1.11
N PHE A 173 -1.00 5.36 0.27
CA PHE A 173 -0.80 5.36 -1.19
C PHE A 173 0.48 6.11 -1.65
N PRO A 174 0.82 7.30 -1.13
CA PRO A 174 2.03 8.00 -1.55
C PRO A 174 3.32 7.23 -1.26
N LEU A 175 3.40 6.55 -0.11
CA LEU A 175 4.54 5.71 0.25
C LEU A 175 4.63 4.47 -0.65
N TYR A 176 3.50 3.82 -0.95
CA TYR A 176 3.49 2.71 -1.90
C TYR A 176 3.96 3.13 -3.29
N TYR A 177 3.52 4.30 -3.76
CA TYR A 177 4.02 4.83 -5.03
C TYR A 177 5.53 5.08 -5.00
N GLN A 178 6.06 5.65 -3.91
CA GLN A 178 7.49 5.86 -3.73
C GLN A 178 8.28 4.54 -3.74
N VAL A 179 7.82 3.52 -3.00
CA VAL A 179 8.42 2.17 -3.02
C VAL A 179 8.47 1.64 -4.44
N CYS A 180 7.34 1.65 -5.16
CA CYS A 180 7.30 1.13 -6.53
C CYS A 180 8.19 1.94 -7.49
N CYS A 181 8.34 3.25 -7.30
CA CYS A 181 9.28 4.06 -8.09
C CYS A 181 10.75 3.72 -7.78
N LYS A 182 11.09 3.44 -6.52
CA LYS A 182 12.46 3.05 -6.12
C LYS A 182 12.82 1.65 -6.63
N GLU A 183 11.87 0.73 -6.60
CA GLU A 183 12.06 -0.66 -7.02
C GLU A 183 11.98 -0.85 -8.55
N PHE A 184 11.05 -0.16 -9.22
CA PHE A 184 10.73 -0.42 -10.64
C PHE A 184 10.87 0.81 -11.55
N GLY A 185 11.39 1.92 -11.03
CA GLY A 185 11.45 3.21 -11.73
C GLY A 185 10.07 3.88 -11.86
N HIS A 186 10.04 5.12 -12.38
CA HIS A 186 8.79 5.91 -12.45
C HIS A 186 7.68 5.24 -13.27
N LEU A 187 8.01 4.62 -14.40
CA LEU A 187 7.00 3.94 -15.23
C LEU A 187 6.43 2.70 -14.52
N GLY A 188 7.28 1.91 -13.86
CA GLY A 188 6.84 0.80 -13.02
C GLY A 188 5.97 1.27 -11.86
N GLY A 189 6.37 2.36 -11.18
CA GLY A 189 5.57 3.01 -10.15
C GLY A 189 4.17 3.41 -10.62
N ILE A 190 4.06 4.05 -11.79
CA ILE A 190 2.77 4.45 -12.38
C ILE A 190 1.92 3.21 -12.69
N LEU A 191 2.54 2.17 -13.24
CA LEU A 191 1.86 0.93 -13.57
C LEU A 191 1.31 0.24 -12.32
N HIS A 192 2.14 0.05 -11.29
CA HIS A 192 1.74 -0.57 -10.02
C HIS A 192 0.75 0.26 -9.21
N ALA A 193 0.79 1.59 -9.32
CA ALA A 193 -0.26 2.44 -8.73
C ALA A 193 -1.61 2.23 -9.45
N ALA A 194 -1.61 2.16 -10.78
CA ALA A 194 -2.81 1.95 -11.56
C ALA A 194 -3.39 0.54 -11.35
N THR A 195 -2.59 -0.52 -11.51
CA THR A 195 -3.02 -1.90 -11.29
C THR A 195 -3.37 -2.15 -9.83
N GLY A 196 -2.57 -1.63 -8.91
CA GLY A 196 -2.82 -1.74 -7.48
C GLY A 196 -4.11 -1.05 -7.02
N SER A 197 -4.55 0.00 -7.72
CA SER A 197 -5.83 0.67 -7.43
C SER A 197 -7.03 -0.19 -7.84
N LEU A 198 -6.83 -1.08 -8.82
CA LEU A 198 -7.84 -2.03 -9.28
C LEU A 198 -7.83 -3.34 -8.47
N PHE A 199 -6.71 -3.69 -7.85
CA PHE A 199 -6.53 -4.92 -7.08
C PHE A 199 -7.67 -5.27 -6.10
N PRO A 200 -8.16 -4.37 -5.22
CA PRO A 200 -9.19 -4.73 -4.24
C PRO A 200 -10.55 -5.02 -4.89
N TYR A 201 -10.82 -4.55 -6.11
CA TYR A 201 -12.08 -4.87 -6.80
C TYR A 201 -12.17 -6.34 -7.21
N PHE A 202 -11.04 -7.01 -7.30
CA PHE A 202 -10.96 -8.41 -7.72
C PHE A 202 -10.56 -9.34 -6.57
N ASN A 203 -9.71 -8.87 -5.65
CA ASN A 203 -9.09 -9.72 -4.64
C ASN A 203 -9.63 -9.49 -3.22
N ASN A 204 -10.26 -8.35 -2.92
CA ASN A 204 -10.88 -8.13 -1.60
C ASN A 204 -12.28 -8.80 -1.56
N PRO A 205 -12.50 -9.84 -0.74
CA PRO A 205 -13.81 -10.49 -0.60
C PRO A 205 -14.84 -9.59 0.10
N TYR A 206 -14.40 -8.61 0.89
CA TYR A 206 -15.24 -7.67 1.62
C TYR A 206 -15.60 -6.42 0.81
N ARG A 207 -15.08 -6.28 -0.43
CA ARG A 207 -15.26 -5.08 -1.26
C ARG A 207 -16.72 -4.62 -1.37
N ALA A 208 -17.67 -5.56 -1.50
CA ALA A 208 -19.08 -5.21 -1.68
C ALA A 208 -19.64 -4.55 -0.41
N TYR A 209 -19.35 -5.16 0.74
CA TYR A 209 -19.72 -4.62 2.04
C TYR A 209 -19.05 -3.27 2.30
N GLU A 210 -17.74 -3.17 2.07
CA GLU A 210 -16.97 -1.94 2.25
C GLU A 210 -17.47 -0.79 1.37
N ILE A 211 -17.77 -1.07 0.10
CA ILE A 211 -18.25 -0.05 -0.86
C ILE A 211 -19.67 0.39 -0.51
N GLU A 212 -20.57 -0.56 -0.22
CA GLU A 212 -21.98 -0.29 0.08
C GLU A 212 -22.14 0.50 1.38
N HIS A 213 -21.37 0.15 2.41
CA HIS A 213 -21.45 0.76 3.75
C HIS A 213 -20.38 1.83 3.97
N ALA A 214 -19.68 2.28 2.92
CA ALA A 214 -18.57 3.22 3.05
C ALA A 214 -18.94 4.50 3.86
N PRO A 215 -20.08 5.17 3.62
CA PRO A 215 -20.44 6.35 4.39
C PRO A 215 -20.64 6.07 5.88
N GLU A 216 -21.24 4.92 6.21
CA GLU A 216 -21.54 4.50 7.59
C GLU A 216 -20.26 4.10 8.32
N LEU A 217 -19.40 3.31 7.68
CA LEU A 217 -18.12 2.90 8.24
C LEU A 217 -17.17 4.09 8.44
N GLN A 218 -17.17 5.06 7.52
CA GLN A 218 -16.46 6.33 7.69
C GLN A 218 -17.02 7.14 8.87
N TYR A 219 -18.34 7.18 9.02
CA TYR A 219 -18.99 7.81 10.17
C TYR A 219 -18.57 7.12 11.48
N TYR A 220 -18.66 5.79 11.56
CA TYR A 220 -18.27 5.03 12.73
C TYR A 220 -16.79 5.22 13.09
N TYR A 221 -15.91 5.24 12.09
CA TYR A 221 -14.49 5.49 12.32
C TYR A 221 -14.23 6.89 12.88
N THR A 222 -14.89 7.91 12.32
CA THR A 222 -14.72 9.30 12.77
C THR A 222 -15.35 9.57 14.14
N HIS A 223 -16.28 8.72 14.59
CA HIS A 223 -16.94 8.78 15.90
C HIS A 223 -16.42 7.73 16.90
N ASN A 224 -15.28 7.09 16.63
CA ASN A 224 -14.65 6.08 17.49
C ASN A 224 -15.52 4.83 17.77
N MET A 225 -16.56 4.60 16.98
CA MET A 225 -17.49 3.47 17.13
C MET A 225 -16.91 2.15 16.58
N LEU A 226 -15.81 2.22 15.83
CA LEU A 226 -15.07 1.04 15.36
C LEU A 226 -13.92 0.64 16.29
N ASN A 227 -13.68 1.37 17.38
CA ASN A 227 -12.57 1.07 18.28
C ASN A 227 -12.87 -0.22 19.04
N TYR A 228 -11.97 -1.20 18.91
CA TYR A 228 -12.00 -2.39 19.74
C TYR A 228 -11.43 -2.04 21.12
N GLU A 229 -12.10 -2.47 22.19
CA GLU A 229 -11.62 -2.36 23.58
C GLU A 229 -10.48 -3.32 23.88
#